data_AF-A0A976E7X3-F1
#
_entry.id   AF-A0A976E7X3-F1
#
_cell.length_a   1.000
_cell.length_b   1.000
_cell.length_c   1.000
_cell.angle_alpha   90.00
_cell.angle_beta   90.00
_cell.angle_gamma   90.00
#
_symmetry.space_group_name_H-M   'P 1'
#
loop_
_entity.id
_entity.type
_entity.pdbx_description
1 polymer ?
#
loop_
_entity_poly.entity_id
_entity_poly.type
_entity_poly.pdbx_seq_one_letter_code
_entity_poly.pdbx_strand_id
1 'polypeptide(L)'
;MVRKHRTTFFVLFVPLISYSQFKQSKAMKKSHSLALALLVGTHIVLAQQPKPKQPIVPDTLSPVVVKANASKVYTKPNEPDLNQFRSTDQLAGSPGSSMMMKIDTRYEGVKGSAYFLPNWEEGVLVMSYGDTLRNTYLKLDVLNKQVRMLRPKGDSIVIDYNQLKGFFLRNPDGGQWMAFKKVQQLKTGLGVLPDSYLLAYSEGTASLYKHYSRRILKADFKDPYSTGRPYDSVVDNSEWFYQRDKGNYERLKLNKKSVINALNDQRDEVKTFIDQNNLNCETPDQVLRVFGYYNTLKKGGQ
;
A
#
# COMPACT_ATOMS: atom_id res chain seq x y z
N MET A 1 17.29 -34.87 -66.39
CA MET A 1 17.51 -33.55 -67.03
C MET A 1 17.36 -32.48 -65.96
N VAL A 2 18.46 -31.81 -65.63
CA VAL A 2 18.65 -30.93 -64.47
C VAL A 2 18.29 -29.50 -64.85
N ARG A 3 17.52 -28.76 -64.04
CA ARG A 3 17.59 -27.29 -63.99
C ARG A 3 17.22 -26.74 -62.61
N LYS A 4 18.23 -26.17 -61.95
CA LYS A 4 18.20 -25.38 -60.71
C LYS A 4 17.42 -24.08 -60.92
N HIS A 5 16.58 -23.68 -59.97
CA HIS A 5 16.16 -22.29 -59.80
C HIS A 5 16.66 -21.73 -58.47
N ARG A 6 17.21 -20.51 -58.56
CA ARG A 6 17.94 -19.76 -57.53
C ARG A 6 17.00 -18.99 -56.61
N THR A 7 17.44 -18.97 -55.35
CA THR A 7 17.10 -18.11 -54.21
C THR A 7 17.16 -16.60 -54.52
N THR A 8 16.26 -15.80 -53.94
CA THR A 8 16.51 -14.37 -53.66
C THR A 8 15.76 -13.97 -52.37
N PHE A 9 16.54 -13.55 -51.37
CA PHE A 9 16.10 -13.00 -50.08
C PHE A 9 15.77 -11.50 -50.25
N PHE A 10 14.67 -11.04 -49.65
CA PHE A 10 14.36 -9.62 -49.47
C PHE A 10 14.68 -9.22 -48.02
N VAL A 11 15.61 -8.29 -47.85
CA VAL A 11 15.95 -7.62 -46.58
C VAL A 11 15.32 -6.23 -46.63
N LEU A 12 14.42 -5.92 -45.70
CA LEU A 12 13.86 -4.57 -45.53
C LEU A 12 14.71 -3.78 -44.53
N PHE A 13 15.33 -2.73 -45.04
CA PHE A 13 16.13 -1.74 -44.33
C PHE A 13 15.21 -0.66 -43.74
N VAL A 14 15.38 -0.34 -42.45
CA VAL A 14 14.75 0.80 -41.77
C VAL A 14 15.72 1.99 -41.82
N PRO A 15 15.32 3.21 -42.24
CA PRO A 15 16.21 4.35 -42.23
C PRO A 15 16.27 5.03 -40.86
N LEU A 16 17.51 5.22 -40.37
CA LEU A 16 17.88 6.18 -39.33
C LEU A 16 17.74 7.60 -39.86
N ILE A 17 17.02 8.46 -39.14
CA ILE A 17 17.05 9.92 -39.34
C ILE A 17 17.97 10.52 -38.26
N SER A 18 19.08 11.09 -38.72
CA SER A 18 20.00 11.93 -37.96
C SER A 18 19.91 13.35 -38.50
N TYR A 19 19.76 14.35 -37.63
CA TYR A 19 19.95 15.76 -37.96
C TYR A 19 20.53 16.56 -36.78
N SER A 20 21.86 16.78 -36.84
CA SER A 20 22.60 18.05 -36.70
C SER A 20 21.88 19.24 -36.03
N GLN A 21 22.31 19.68 -34.83
CA GLN A 21 23.22 20.83 -34.59
C GLN A 21 22.79 22.18 -35.23
N PHE A 22 22.43 23.16 -34.40
CA PHE A 22 22.53 24.59 -34.76
C PHE A 22 23.08 25.43 -33.60
N LYS A 23 23.94 26.37 -33.99
CA LYS A 23 24.98 27.10 -33.25
C LYS A 23 24.45 28.18 -32.30
N GLN A 24 25.23 28.38 -31.23
CA GLN A 24 25.34 29.64 -30.48
C GLN A 24 25.91 30.77 -31.36
N SER A 25 25.43 32.00 -31.18
CA SER A 25 26.18 33.20 -31.54
C SER A 25 26.09 34.23 -30.40
N LYS A 26 27.23 34.89 -30.16
CA LYS A 26 27.53 35.83 -29.10
C LYS A 26 28.34 36.94 -29.76
N ALA A 27 27.84 38.19 -29.81
CA ALA A 27 28.68 39.38 -30.05
C ALA A 27 27.93 40.68 -29.73
N MET A 28 28.66 41.57 -29.06
CA MET A 28 28.31 42.90 -28.55
C MET A 28 28.16 43.98 -29.63
N LYS A 29 27.46 45.09 -29.32
CA LYS A 29 28.06 46.45 -29.14
C LYS A 29 27.03 47.53 -28.78
N LYS A 30 27.47 48.46 -27.92
CA LYS A 30 26.82 49.69 -27.44
C LYS A 30 26.71 50.76 -28.55
N SER A 31 25.68 51.62 -28.52
CA SER A 31 25.81 53.09 -28.38
C SER A 31 24.44 53.81 -28.37
N HIS A 32 24.48 55.08 -27.96
CA HIS A 32 23.47 55.91 -27.30
C HIS A 32 22.39 56.60 -28.17
N SER A 33 21.30 56.96 -27.48
CA SER A 33 20.49 58.20 -27.55
C SER A 33 19.48 58.38 -28.69
N LEU A 34 18.17 58.41 -28.37
CA LEU A 34 17.39 59.65 -28.20
C LEU A 34 15.96 59.34 -27.72
N ALA A 35 15.43 60.27 -26.93
CA ALA A 35 14.17 60.20 -26.22
C ALA A 35 12.94 60.25 -27.13
N LEU A 36 11.87 59.55 -26.72
CA LEU A 36 10.52 60.09 -26.82
C LEU A 36 9.63 59.49 -25.73
N ALA A 37 9.12 60.37 -24.88
CA ALA A 37 8.14 60.06 -23.86
C ALA A 37 6.78 59.75 -24.49
N LEU A 38 6.17 58.63 -24.10
CA LEU A 38 4.73 58.43 -24.21
C LEU A 38 4.23 57.72 -22.95
N LEU A 39 3.47 58.49 -22.19
CA LEU A 39 2.73 58.12 -20.99
C LEU A 39 1.67 57.09 -21.39
N VAL A 40 1.79 55.84 -20.93
CA VAL A 40 0.70 54.86 -20.98
C VAL A 40 0.61 54.17 -19.62
N GLY A 41 -0.60 54.22 -19.05
CA GLY A 41 -0.90 53.85 -17.68
C GLY A 41 -0.51 52.41 -17.31
N THR A 42 0.21 52.30 -16.21
CA THR A 42 0.47 51.04 -15.52
C THR A 42 -0.78 50.62 -14.74
N HIS A 43 -1.62 49.78 -15.33
CA HIS A 43 -2.38 48.83 -14.53
C HIS A 43 -1.41 47.75 -14.06
N ILE A 44 -1.10 47.75 -12.76
CA ILE A 44 -0.44 46.63 -12.10
C ILE A 44 -1.42 45.45 -12.18
N VAL A 45 -1.25 44.61 -13.20
CA VAL A 45 -1.82 43.27 -13.21
C VAL A 45 -1.04 42.50 -12.16
N LEU A 46 -1.68 42.31 -11.01
CA LEU A 46 -1.21 41.41 -9.97
C LEU A 46 -1.14 40.01 -10.59
N ALA A 47 0.07 39.58 -10.97
CA ALA A 47 0.31 38.24 -11.48
C ALA A 47 -0.16 37.25 -10.41
N GLN A 48 -1.28 36.58 -10.69
CA GLN A 48 -1.73 35.45 -9.90
C GLN A 48 -0.61 34.41 -9.94
N GLN A 49 0.00 34.17 -8.78
CA GLN A 49 0.90 33.05 -8.56
C GLN A 49 0.23 31.78 -9.12
N PRO A 50 0.92 30.95 -9.91
CA PRO A 50 0.35 29.71 -10.39
C PRO A 50 -0.06 28.87 -9.18
N LYS A 51 -1.36 28.57 -9.08
CA LYS A 51 -1.94 27.69 -8.07
C LYS A 51 -1.06 26.43 -7.99
N PRO A 52 -0.56 26.03 -6.79
CA PRO A 52 0.23 24.82 -6.67
C PRO A 52 -0.59 23.66 -7.23
N LYS A 53 -0.01 22.94 -8.18
CA LYS A 53 -0.57 21.74 -8.80
C LYS A 53 -0.89 20.76 -7.67
N GLN A 54 -2.17 20.59 -7.35
CA GLN A 54 -2.60 19.61 -6.35
C GLN A 54 -2.11 18.22 -6.82
N PRO A 55 -1.55 17.40 -5.90
CA PRO A 55 -1.16 16.05 -6.25
C PRO A 55 -2.37 15.28 -6.76
N ILE A 56 -2.18 14.53 -7.84
CA ILE A 56 -3.20 13.73 -8.51
C ILE A 56 -3.71 12.69 -7.51
N VAL A 57 -4.90 12.92 -6.95
CA VAL A 57 -5.61 11.91 -6.14
C VAL A 57 -6.26 10.92 -7.10
N PRO A 58 -6.06 9.61 -6.95
CA PRO A 58 -6.72 8.64 -7.81
C PRO A 58 -8.22 8.60 -7.50
N ASP A 59 -9.05 8.98 -8.47
CA ASP A 59 -10.52 8.87 -8.39
C ASP A 59 -11.01 7.41 -8.58
N THR A 60 -10.08 6.48 -8.81
CA THR A 60 -10.33 5.05 -9.00
C THR A 60 -9.35 4.23 -8.17
N LEU A 61 -9.73 3.02 -7.77
CA LEU A 61 -8.95 2.13 -6.87
C LEU A 61 -7.66 1.56 -7.48
N SER A 62 -7.03 2.22 -8.45
CA SER A 62 -5.84 1.70 -9.15
C SER A 62 -4.53 2.09 -8.44
N PRO A 63 -3.63 1.14 -8.11
CA PRO A 63 -2.40 1.40 -7.36
C PRO A 63 -1.26 1.96 -8.23
N VAL A 64 -0.42 2.79 -7.61
CA VAL A 64 0.90 3.22 -8.12
C VAL A 64 1.98 2.28 -7.55
N VAL A 65 2.94 1.88 -8.38
CA VAL A 65 3.99 0.88 -8.08
C VAL A 65 4.88 1.29 -6.88
N VAL A 66 5.03 0.38 -5.92
CA VAL A 66 5.83 0.53 -4.69
C VAL A 66 7.32 0.25 -4.97
N LYS A 67 8.20 1.09 -4.43
CA LYS A 67 9.63 0.77 -4.18
C LYS A 67 9.93 1.13 -2.73
N ALA A 68 10.41 0.17 -1.95
CA ALA A 68 10.79 0.38 -0.56
C ALA A 68 12.21 0.96 -0.46
N ASN A 69 12.40 2.03 0.32
CA ASN A 69 13.71 2.45 0.82
C ASN A 69 13.55 2.98 2.25
N ALA A 70 14.48 2.58 3.11
CA ALA A 70 14.36 2.65 4.55
C ALA A 70 14.79 4.01 5.17
N SER A 71 14.18 4.26 6.33
CA SER A 71 14.67 5.03 7.49
C SER A 71 14.43 6.54 7.51
N LYS A 72 13.52 6.97 8.39
CA LYS A 72 13.75 8.11 9.31
C LYS A 72 12.82 8.04 10.53
N VAL A 73 13.42 8.31 11.69
CA VAL A 73 12.78 8.38 13.01
C VAL A 73 11.94 9.65 13.10
N TYR A 74 10.66 9.52 13.49
CA TYR A 74 9.78 10.66 13.76
C TYR A 74 9.16 10.56 15.16
N THR A 75 9.14 11.71 15.84
CA THR A 75 8.75 11.94 17.22
C THR A 75 7.22 11.86 17.41
N LYS A 76 6.80 11.21 18.49
CA LYS A 76 5.41 10.89 18.84
C LYS A 76 4.57 12.15 19.16
N PRO A 77 3.34 12.28 18.62
CA PRO A 77 2.28 13.08 19.24
C PRO A 77 1.48 12.20 20.22
N ASN A 78 1.12 12.78 21.36
CA ASN A 78 0.52 12.12 22.53
C ASN A 78 -0.70 11.23 22.19
N GLU A 79 -0.54 9.91 22.34
CA GLU A 79 -1.66 8.95 22.40
C GLU A 79 -2.17 8.86 23.85
N PRO A 80 -3.50 8.78 24.08
CA PRO A 80 -4.02 8.39 25.38
C PRO A 80 -3.67 6.93 25.65
N ASP A 81 -2.99 6.71 26.78
CA ASP A 81 -2.55 5.41 27.28
C ASP A 81 -3.74 4.46 27.43
N LEU A 82 -3.67 3.30 26.79
CA LEU A 82 -4.64 2.20 26.94
C LEU A 82 -4.44 1.43 28.26
N ASN A 83 -3.50 1.85 29.13
CA ASN A 83 -3.34 1.33 30.48
C ASN A 83 -4.10 2.16 31.52
N GLN A 84 -5.43 2.13 31.50
CA GLN A 84 -6.20 2.50 32.70
C GLN A 84 -6.49 1.25 33.55
N PHE A 85 -5.48 0.79 34.28
CA PHE A 85 -5.76 0.04 35.49
C PHE A 85 -6.18 1.06 36.55
N ARG A 86 -7.45 0.97 36.98
CA ARG A 86 -7.94 1.71 38.14
C ARG A 86 -7.03 1.40 39.33
N SER A 87 -6.40 2.43 39.89
CA SER A 87 -5.59 2.32 41.11
C SER A 87 -6.42 1.62 42.20
N THR A 88 -5.95 0.47 42.66
CA THR A 88 -6.58 -0.36 43.70
C THR A 88 -6.53 0.29 45.09
N ASP A 89 -5.91 1.46 45.23
CA ASP A 89 -5.78 2.19 46.50
C ASP A 89 -7.09 2.79 47.03
N GLN A 90 -8.19 2.74 46.26
CA GLN A 90 -9.51 3.22 46.72
C GLN A 90 -10.41 2.12 47.32
N LEU A 91 -9.92 0.89 47.52
CA LEU A 91 -10.71 -0.22 48.10
C LEU A 91 -10.35 -0.57 49.56
N ALA A 92 -9.54 0.25 50.24
CA ALA A 92 -9.23 0.07 51.65
C ALA A 92 -10.37 0.62 52.54
N GLY A 93 -11.50 -0.10 52.60
CA GLY A 93 -12.63 0.30 53.42
C GLY A 93 -13.59 -0.84 53.76
N SER A 94 -13.14 -1.83 54.54
CA SER A 94 -13.94 -2.57 55.53
C SER A 94 -13.12 -3.72 56.17
N PRO A 95 -12.91 -3.76 57.49
CA PRO A 95 -12.16 -4.81 58.16
C PRO A 95 -13.10 -5.99 58.47
N GLY A 96 -13.15 -7.00 57.61
CA GLY A 96 -14.02 -8.15 57.91
C GLY A 96 -13.99 -9.35 56.97
N SER A 97 -13.20 -9.34 55.89
CA SER A 97 -12.99 -10.54 55.08
C SER A 97 -11.75 -10.36 54.22
N SER A 98 -10.60 -10.85 54.71
CA SER A 98 -9.34 -10.85 53.98
C SER A 98 -9.38 -11.90 52.87
N MET A 99 -10.17 -11.66 51.82
CA MET A 99 -9.98 -12.33 50.55
C MET A 99 -8.66 -11.82 49.97
N MET A 100 -7.58 -12.54 50.28
CA MET A 100 -6.26 -12.29 49.73
C MET A 100 -6.33 -12.56 48.22
N MET A 101 -6.67 -11.55 47.43
CA MET A 101 -6.55 -11.59 45.98
C MET A 101 -5.06 -11.76 45.69
N LYS A 102 -4.63 -12.98 45.39
CA LYS A 102 -3.28 -13.22 44.85
C LYS A 102 -3.24 -12.53 43.50
N ILE A 103 -2.75 -11.30 43.47
CA ILE A 103 -2.43 -10.61 42.23
C ILE A 103 -1.30 -11.42 41.59
N ASP A 104 -1.61 -12.10 40.49
CA ASP A 104 -0.59 -12.79 39.71
C ASP A 104 0.23 -11.75 38.95
N THR A 105 1.33 -11.29 39.55
CA THR A 105 2.23 -10.29 38.97
C THR A 105 3.08 -10.85 37.84
N ARG A 106 2.90 -12.12 37.45
CA ARG A 106 3.74 -12.78 36.43
C ARG A 106 3.25 -12.51 35.01
N TYR A 107 1.99 -12.12 34.80
CA TYR A 107 1.50 -11.76 33.49
C TYR A 107 1.93 -10.32 33.13
N GLU A 108 2.80 -10.20 32.14
CA GLU A 108 3.38 -8.92 31.69
C GLU A 108 2.50 -8.15 30.69
N GLY A 109 1.29 -8.63 30.39
CA GLY A 109 0.37 -7.99 29.45
C GLY A 109 0.53 -8.46 28.00
N VAL A 110 0.18 -7.59 27.05
CA VAL A 110 0.18 -7.85 25.60
C VAL A 110 1.28 -7.03 24.93
N LYS A 111 2.22 -7.68 24.25
CA LYS A 111 3.28 -7.05 23.45
C LYS A 111 2.91 -7.01 21.96
N GLY A 112 3.15 -5.88 21.31
CA GLY A 112 2.90 -5.65 19.88
C GLY A 112 1.82 -4.60 19.62
N SER A 113 1.48 -4.39 18.35
CA SER A 113 0.44 -3.45 17.93
C SER A 113 -0.70 -4.20 17.24
N ALA A 114 -1.93 -3.71 17.36
CA ALA A 114 -3.09 -4.18 16.59
C ALA A 114 -3.19 -3.50 15.21
N TYR A 115 -2.55 -2.34 15.04
CA TYR A 115 -2.77 -1.45 13.91
C TYR A 115 -1.81 -1.67 12.75
N PHE A 116 -2.31 -1.59 11.52
CA PHE A 116 -1.51 -1.69 10.29
C PHE A 116 -0.31 -0.75 10.33
N LEU A 117 -0.56 0.53 10.61
CA LEU A 117 0.43 1.56 10.84
C LEU A 117 0.28 2.10 12.28
N PRO A 118 1.39 2.50 12.92
CA PRO A 118 1.35 2.99 14.30
C PRO A 118 0.64 4.34 14.42
N ASN A 119 0.76 5.18 13.40
CA ASN A 119 0.24 6.55 13.42
C ASN A 119 -1.10 6.67 12.67
N TRP A 120 -1.76 7.80 12.88
CA TRP A 120 -2.88 8.24 12.06
C TRP A 120 -2.36 8.73 10.73
N GLU A 121 -2.82 8.12 9.63
CA GLU A 121 -2.37 8.49 8.29
C GLU A 121 -3.47 9.22 7.54
N GLU A 122 -3.07 10.14 6.67
CA GLU A 122 -3.99 10.78 5.75
C GLU A 122 -4.66 9.71 4.87
N GLY A 123 -5.97 9.81 4.72
CA GLY A 123 -6.78 8.78 4.11
C GLY A 123 -7.96 9.34 3.34
N VAL A 124 -8.46 8.51 2.43
CA VAL A 124 -9.67 8.78 1.65
C VAL A 124 -10.61 7.60 1.81
N LEU A 125 -11.81 7.83 2.31
CA LEU A 125 -12.85 6.78 2.41
C LEU A 125 -13.73 6.84 1.16
N VAL A 126 -13.95 5.67 0.55
CA VAL A 126 -14.91 5.51 -0.55
C VAL A 126 -16.13 4.81 0.00
N MET A 127 -17.22 5.56 0.17
CA MET A 127 -18.44 5.07 0.78
C MET A 127 -19.28 4.28 -0.24
N SER A 128 -20.05 3.31 0.24
CA SER A 128 -20.92 2.47 -0.60
C SER A 128 -22.04 3.27 -1.28
N TYR A 129 -22.50 4.36 -0.63
CA TYR A 129 -23.57 5.23 -1.13
C TYR A 129 -23.08 6.30 -2.13
N GLY A 130 -21.81 6.24 -2.55
CA GLY A 130 -21.25 7.08 -3.62
C GLY A 130 -20.39 8.25 -3.14
N ASP A 131 -20.52 8.67 -1.88
CA ASP A 131 -19.71 9.76 -1.35
C ASP A 131 -18.26 9.33 -1.10
N THR A 132 -17.35 10.31 -1.21
CA THR A 132 -15.94 10.13 -0.89
C THR A 132 -15.53 11.14 0.18
N LEU A 133 -15.07 10.65 1.32
CA LEU A 133 -14.56 11.50 2.39
C LEU A 133 -13.04 11.65 2.23
N ARG A 134 -12.61 12.88 1.93
CA ARG A 134 -11.20 13.24 1.71
C ARG A 134 -10.66 14.01 2.92
N ASN A 135 -9.33 14.16 2.97
CA ASN A 135 -8.62 14.92 4.01
C ASN A 135 -8.96 14.45 5.43
N THR A 136 -9.18 13.15 5.59
CA THR A 136 -9.44 12.54 6.88
C THR A 136 -8.22 11.76 7.33
N TYR A 137 -8.07 11.58 8.63
CA TYR A 137 -7.03 10.71 9.15
C TYR A 137 -7.63 9.36 9.51
N LEU A 138 -7.00 8.29 9.05
CA LEU A 138 -7.48 6.93 9.17
C LEU A 138 -6.46 6.06 9.89
N LYS A 139 -6.97 5.05 10.60
CA LYS A 139 -6.15 3.98 11.21
C LYS A 139 -6.84 2.65 10.95
N LEU A 140 -6.12 1.69 10.40
CA LEU A 140 -6.62 0.33 10.17
C LEU A 140 -6.24 -0.54 11.36
N ASP A 141 -7.23 -1.01 12.12
CA ASP A 141 -7.08 -2.05 13.13
C ASP A 141 -7.13 -3.41 12.44
N VAL A 142 -5.96 -4.04 12.29
CA VAL A 142 -5.80 -5.30 11.57
C VAL A 142 -6.25 -6.49 12.43
N LEU A 143 -6.19 -6.34 13.75
CA LEU A 143 -6.60 -7.39 14.68
C LEU A 143 -8.13 -7.50 14.72
N ASN A 144 -8.82 -6.36 14.87
CA ASN A 144 -10.29 -6.30 14.93
C ASN A 144 -10.95 -6.09 13.56
N LYS A 145 -10.16 -5.91 12.49
CA LYS A 145 -10.61 -5.69 11.10
C LYS A 145 -11.49 -4.44 10.94
N GLN A 146 -11.16 -3.38 11.67
CA GLN A 146 -11.94 -2.15 11.71
C GLN A 146 -11.16 -0.97 11.10
N VAL A 147 -11.86 -0.14 10.35
CA VAL A 147 -11.33 1.15 9.89
C VAL A 147 -11.79 2.22 10.87
N ARG A 148 -10.83 2.94 11.44
CA ARG A 148 -11.09 4.06 12.34
C ARG A 148 -10.80 5.37 11.63
N MET A 149 -11.63 6.37 11.90
CA MET A 149 -11.50 7.72 11.36
C MET A 149 -11.39 8.73 12.50
N LEU A 150 -10.42 9.63 12.43
CA LEU A 150 -10.26 10.74 13.35
C LEU A 150 -11.16 11.90 12.90
N ARG A 151 -12.01 12.40 13.80
CA ARG A 151 -12.86 13.56 13.52
C ARG A 151 -12.13 14.86 13.88
N PRO A 152 -12.57 16.01 13.32
CA PRO A 152 -12.00 17.32 13.65
C PRO A 152 -12.03 17.68 15.14
N LYS A 153 -12.97 17.09 15.92
CA LYS A 153 -13.07 17.27 17.38
C LYS A 153 -11.99 16.51 18.17
N GLY A 154 -11.15 15.72 17.51
CA GLY A 154 -10.04 14.95 18.11
C GLY A 154 -10.43 13.55 18.61
N ASP A 155 -11.71 13.18 18.55
CA ASP A 155 -12.16 11.83 18.85
C ASP A 155 -12.16 10.94 17.59
N SER A 156 -12.16 9.62 17.80
CA SER A 156 -12.21 8.64 16.71
C SER A 156 -13.54 7.91 16.64
N ILE A 157 -13.95 7.54 15.44
CA ILE A 157 -15.11 6.69 15.19
C ILE A 157 -14.70 5.45 14.41
N VAL A 158 -15.40 4.34 14.62
CA VAL A 158 -15.27 3.15 13.78
C VAL A 158 -16.25 3.29 12.62
N ILE A 159 -15.76 3.08 11.40
CA ILE A 159 -16.61 3.08 10.20
C ILE A 159 -17.18 1.68 10.00
N ASP A 160 -18.49 1.61 9.78
CA ASP A 160 -19.19 0.36 9.49
C ASP A 160 -18.67 -0.24 8.16
N TYR A 161 -18.35 -1.53 8.19
CA TYR A 161 -17.90 -2.30 7.03
C TYR A 161 -18.88 -2.19 5.84
N ASN A 162 -20.19 -2.17 6.10
CA ASN A 162 -21.22 -2.10 5.06
C ASN A 162 -21.29 -0.73 4.38
N GLN A 163 -20.90 0.32 5.08
CA GLN A 163 -20.88 1.69 4.56
C GLN A 163 -19.65 1.97 3.69
N LEU A 164 -18.64 1.10 3.71
CA LEU A 164 -17.43 1.25 2.91
C LEU A 164 -17.44 0.36 1.67
N LYS A 165 -16.95 0.91 0.56
CA LYS A 165 -16.53 0.19 -0.64
C LYS A 165 -15.03 -0.11 -0.61
N GLY A 166 -14.26 0.78 0.00
CA GLY A 166 -12.81 0.71 0.14
C GLY A 166 -12.26 2.01 0.70
N PHE A 167 -10.95 2.10 0.81
CA PHE A 167 -10.29 3.30 1.29
C PHE A 167 -8.86 3.37 0.78
N PHE A 168 -8.27 4.55 0.86
CA PHE A 168 -6.87 4.78 0.58
C PHE A 168 -6.17 5.27 1.84
N LEU A 169 -4.95 4.82 2.07
CA LEU A 169 -4.06 5.33 3.10
C LEU A 169 -2.80 5.89 2.46
N ARG A 170 -2.35 7.04 2.92
CA ARG A 170 -1.07 7.59 2.50
C ARG A 170 0.05 6.83 3.19
N ASN A 171 1.04 6.41 2.41
CA ASN A 171 2.22 5.72 2.94
C ASN A 171 3.16 6.74 3.59
N PRO A 172 3.58 6.54 4.85
CA PRO A 172 4.52 7.43 5.53
C PRO A 172 5.87 7.56 4.82
N ASP A 173 6.33 6.51 4.12
CA ASP A 173 7.70 6.45 3.57
C ASP A 173 7.88 7.15 2.22
N GLY A 174 6.79 7.52 1.55
CA GLY A 174 6.89 8.05 0.18
C GLY A 174 5.67 8.79 -0.34
N GLY A 175 4.67 9.04 0.52
CA GLY A 175 3.45 9.78 0.17
C GLY A 175 2.58 9.10 -0.89
N GLN A 176 2.89 7.88 -1.30
CA GLN A 176 2.09 7.09 -2.24
C GLN A 176 0.80 6.62 -1.57
N TRP A 177 -0.28 6.54 -2.35
CA TRP A 177 -1.56 6.02 -1.86
C TRP A 177 -1.59 4.49 -1.93
N MET A 178 -1.89 3.88 -0.79
CA MET A 178 -2.17 2.46 -0.63
C MET A 178 -3.67 2.22 -0.75
N ALA A 179 -4.10 1.51 -1.78
CA ALA A 179 -5.50 1.24 -2.04
C ALA A 179 -5.96 -0.05 -1.32
N PHE A 180 -6.92 0.08 -0.41
CA PHE A 180 -7.56 -1.03 0.28
C PHE A 180 -8.93 -1.31 -0.33
N LYS A 181 -9.11 -2.54 -0.82
CA LYS A 181 -10.37 -3.02 -1.39
C LYS A 181 -11.12 -3.88 -0.40
N LYS A 182 -12.42 -3.63 -0.29
CA LYS A 182 -13.34 -4.49 0.44
C LYS A 182 -13.52 -5.82 -0.30
N VAL A 183 -13.44 -6.92 0.44
CA VAL A 183 -13.69 -8.28 -0.07
C VAL A 183 -14.54 -9.03 0.95
N GLN A 184 -15.55 -9.74 0.44
CA GLN A 184 -16.40 -10.62 1.22
C GLN A 184 -16.00 -12.09 1.01
N GLN A 185 -16.23 -12.92 2.02
CA GLN A 185 -16.03 -14.37 1.97
C GLN A 185 -14.63 -14.79 1.47
N LEU A 186 -13.59 -14.07 1.92
CA LEU A 186 -12.21 -14.34 1.54
C LEU A 186 -11.76 -15.70 2.09
N LYS A 187 -11.39 -16.62 1.20
CA LYS A 187 -10.87 -17.95 1.59
C LYS A 187 -9.40 -17.84 1.99
N THR A 188 -9.12 -17.96 3.28
CA THR A 188 -7.76 -17.88 3.86
C THR A 188 -7.25 -19.26 4.27
N GLY A 189 -5.98 -19.34 4.65
CA GLY A 189 -5.42 -20.58 5.23
C GLY A 189 -6.10 -21.03 6.54
N LEU A 190 -6.84 -20.13 7.19
CA LEU A 190 -7.53 -20.38 8.46
C LEU A 190 -9.06 -20.58 8.29
N GLY A 191 -9.56 -20.57 7.06
CA GLY A 191 -10.99 -20.68 6.76
C GLY A 191 -11.52 -19.48 5.98
N VAL A 192 -12.84 -19.35 5.92
CA VAL A 192 -13.52 -18.27 5.18
C VAL A 192 -13.72 -17.07 6.10
N LEU A 193 -13.21 -15.91 5.69
CA LEU A 193 -13.43 -14.65 6.39
C LEU A 193 -14.63 -13.93 5.78
N PRO A 194 -15.68 -13.60 6.57
CA PRO A 194 -16.88 -12.98 6.04
C PRO A 194 -16.56 -11.59 5.47
N ASP A 195 -15.82 -10.78 6.22
CA ASP A 195 -15.55 -9.39 5.90
C ASP A 195 -14.05 -9.10 6.05
N SER A 196 -13.41 -8.61 4.99
CA SER A 196 -11.98 -8.29 5.00
C SER A 196 -11.61 -7.17 4.03
N TYR A 197 -10.41 -6.61 4.22
CA TYR A 197 -9.81 -5.61 3.33
C TYR A 197 -8.49 -6.11 2.78
N LEU A 198 -8.28 -5.93 1.48
CA LEU A 198 -7.07 -6.32 0.78
C LEU A 198 -6.32 -5.09 0.30
N LEU A 199 -5.01 -5.01 0.59
CA LEU A 199 -4.15 -4.01 0.00
C LEU A 199 -3.83 -4.42 -1.45
N ALA A 200 -4.17 -3.57 -2.41
CA ALA A 200 -3.82 -3.73 -3.81
C ALA A 200 -2.36 -3.30 -4.05
N TYR A 201 -1.54 -4.22 -4.54
CA TYR A 201 -0.16 -3.92 -4.93
C TYR A 201 0.00 -3.76 -6.45
N SER A 202 -0.75 -4.54 -7.24
CA SER A 202 -0.81 -4.38 -8.69
C SER A 202 -2.22 -4.67 -9.18
N GLU A 203 -2.64 -3.94 -10.21
CA GLU A 203 -3.93 -4.13 -10.86
C GLU A 203 -3.78 -4.23 -12.37
N GLY A 204 -4.61 -5.08 -12.96
CA GLY A 204 -4.59 -5.40 -14.37
C GLY A 204 -5.39 -6.67 -14.63
N THR A 205 -5.01 -7.42 -15.66
CA THR A 205 -5.61 -8.72 -15.96
C THR A 205 -5.38 -9.72 -14.84
N ALA A 206 -4.17 -9.74 -14.27
CA ALA A 206 -3.89 -10.35 -12.98
C ALA A 206 -3.57 -9.25 -11.97
N SER A 207 -4.31 -9.25 -10.86
CA SER A 207 -4.12 -8.31 -9.77
C SER A 207 -3.52 -9.02 -8.55
N LEU A 208 -2.54 -8.38 -7.91
CA LEU A 208 -1.89 -8.89 -6.71
C LEU A 208 -2.34 -8.11 -5.49
N TYR A 209 -2.70 -8.85 -4.44
CA TYR A 209 -3.21 -8.33 -3.20
C TYR A 209 -2.49 -8.90 -2.00
N LYS A 210 -2.49 -8.15 -0.90
CA LYS A 210 -2.05 -8.64 0.41
C LYS A 210 -3.15 -8.44 1.43
N HIS A 211 -3.49 -9.50 2.13
CA HIS A 211 -4.36 -9.46 3.29
C HIS A 211 -3.48 -9.29 4.53
N TYR A 212 -3.59 -8.15 5.19
CA TYR A 212 -2.95 -7.98 6.49
C TYR A 212 -3.83 -8.61 7.56
N SER A 213 -3.26 -9.50 8.36
CA SER A 213 -3.94 -10.07 9.51
C SER A 213 -2.98 -10.22 10.67
N ARG A 214 -3.47 -10.08 11.89
CA ARG A 214 -2.71 -10.26 13.12
C ARG A 214 -3.44 -11.21 14.03
N ARG A 215 -2.70 -11.99 14.82
CA ARG A 215 -3.26 -12.89 15.82
C ARG A 215 -2.54 -12.72 17.15
N ILE A 216 -3.27 -12.94 18.24
CA ILE A 216 -2.69 -12.96 19.58
C ILE A 216 -2.20 -14.39 19.84
N LEU A 217 -0.90 -14.53 20.07
CA LEU A 217 -0.32 -15.70 20.71
C LEU A 217 -0.43 -15.51 22.21
N LYS A 218 -1.15 -16.42 22.87
CA LYS A 218 -1.30 -16.38 24.32
C LYS A 218 -0.02 -16.76 25.03
N ALA A 219 0.18 -16.16 26.20
CA ALA A 219 1.21 -16.57 27.15
C ALA A 219 1.09 -18.09 27.43
N ASP A 220 2.21 -18.79 27.38
CA ASP A 220 2.30 -20.24 27.62
C ASP A 220 2.97 -20.57 28.97
N PHE A 221 3.04 -19.58 29.86
CA PHE A 221 3.56 -19.72 31.22
C PHE A 221 2.59 -20.50 32.11
N LYS A 222 2.83 -21.80 32.26
CA LYS A 222 2.00 -22.70 33.08
C LYS A 222 2.59 -23.04 34.45
N ASP A 223 3.91 -22.93 34.63
CA ASP A 223 4.60 -23.34 35.85
C ASP A 223 5.73 -22.38 36.27
N PRO A 224 6.07 -22.25 37.57
CA PRO A 224 7.14 -21.39 38.08
C PRO A 224 8.53 -21.67 37.50
N TYR A 225 8.76 -22.89 37.00
CA TYR A 225 10.00 -23.32 36.34
C TYR A 225 9.89 -23.37 34.80
N SER A 226 8.75 -22.95 34.25
CA SER A 226 8.55 -22.93 32.80
C SER A 226 9.33 -21.79 32.18
N THR A 227 10.06 -22.08 31.10
CA THR A 227 10.71 -21.08 30.24
C THR A 227 9.74 -20.41 29.25
N GLY A 228 8.43 -20.61 29.45
CA GLY A 228 7.38 -20.01 28.63
C GLY A 228 7.34 -18.49 28.68
N ARG A 229 6.67 -17.88 27.71
CA ARG A 229 6.49 -16.42 27.62
C ARG A 229 5.47 -15.95 28.66
N PRO A 230 5.83 -14.98 29.52
CA PRO A 230 4.91 -14.41 30.50
C PRO A 230 3.93 -13.38 29.90
N TYR A 231 3.94 -13.18 28.58
CA TYR A 231 3.12 -12.17 27.89
C TYR A 231 2.41 -12.74 26.67
N ASP A 232 1.25 -12.17 26.38
CA ASP A 232 0.60 -12.34 25.09
C ASP A 232 1.39 -11.55 24.02
N SER A 233 1.49 -12.07 22.80
CA SER A 233 2.17 -11.38 21.70
C SER A 233 1.28 -11.27 20.47
N VAL A 234 1.22 -10.09 19.87
CA VAL A 234 0.54 -9.88 18.59
C VAL A 234 1.52 -10.20 17.46
N VAL A 235 1.20 -11.22 16.67
CA VAL A 235 2.05 -11.71 15.57
C VAL A 235 1.38 -11.48 14.24
N ASP A 236 2.18 -11.09 13.24
CA ASP A 236 1.75 -10.94 11.85
C ASP A 236 1.42 -12.31 11.24
N ASN A 237 0.27 -12.38 10.58
CA ASN A 237 -0.21 -13.54 9.84
C ASN A 237 -0.73 -13.10 8.46
N SER A 238 -0.06 -12.10 7.87
CA SER A 238 -0.42 -11.60 6.55
C SER A 238 -0.28 -12.67 5.46
N GLU A 239 -1.21 -12.68 4.51
CA GLU A 239 -1.25 -13.64 3.41
C GLU A 239 -1.33 -12.91 2.07
N TRP A 240 -0.76 -13.53 1.03
CA TRP A 240 -0.82 -13.00 -0.33
C TRP A 240 -1.96 -13.64 -1.11
N PHE A 241 -2.60 -12.83 -1.95
CA PHE A 241 -3.72 -13.23 -2.78
C PHE A 241 -3.52 -12.71 -4.19
N TYR A 242 -4.06 -13.42 -5.17
CA TYR A 242 -4.13 -12.96 -6.54
C TYR A 242 -5.55 -13.13 -7.08
N GLN A 243 -5.85 -12.36 -8.12
CA GLN A 243 -7.14 -12.38 -8.81
C GLN A 243 -6.88 -12.30 -10.31
N ARG A 244 -7.47 -13.22 -11.06
CA ARG A 244 -7.52 -13.15 -12.53
C ARG A 244 -8.94 -12.87 -13.00
N ASP A 245 -9.89 -13.59 -12.44
CA ASP A 245 -11.32 -13.40 -12.69
C ASP A 245 -11.94 -12.51 -11.62
N LYS A 246 -12.83 -11.61 -12.04
CA LYS A 246 -13.51 -10.69 -11.11
C LYS A 246 -14.25 -11.48 -10.03
N GLY A 247 -13.94 -11.16 -8.77
CA GLY A 247 -14.55 -11.77 -7.58
C GLY A 247 -13.86 -13.03 -7.05
N ASN A 248 -13.00 -13.71 -7.81
CA ASN A 248 -12.31 -14.91 -7.33
C ASN A 248 -10.90 -14.57 -6.80
N TYR A 249 -10.72 -14.64 -5.49
CA TYR A 249 -9.45 -14.41 -4.82
C TYR A 249 -8.83 -15.74 -4.41
N GLU A 250 -7.63 -16.00 -4.91
CA GLU A 250 -6.89 -17.22 -4.62
C GLU A 250 -5.62 -16.92 -3.86
N ARG A 251 -5.29 -17.77 -2.89
CA ARG A 251 -4.10 -17.61 -2.05
C ARG A 251 -2.84 -17.87 -2.89
N LEU A 252 -1.88 -16.96 -2.79
CA LEU A 252 -0.58 -17.08 -3.43
C LEU A 252 0.50 -17.30 -2.37
N LYS A 253 1.37 -18.28 -2.58
CA LYS A 253 2.62 -18.39 -1.84
C LYS A 253 3.73 -17.70 -2.63
N LEU A 254 4.62 -16.98 -1.96
CA LEU A 254 5.78 -16.31 -2.58
C LEU A 254 6.86 -17.35 -2.90
N ASN A 255 6.66 -18.10 -3.98
CA ASN A 255 7.68 -18.96 -4.57
C ASN A 255 7.41 -19.12 -6.07
N LYS A 256 8.47 -19.43 -6.82
CA LYS A 256 8.43 -19.58 -8.28
C LYS A 256 7.34 -20.53 -8.77
N LYS A 257 7.20 -21.70 -8.15
CA LYS A 257 6.20 -22.71 -8.55
C LYS A 257 4.76 -22.19 -8.39
N SER A 258 4.47 -21.52 -7.29
CA SER A 258 3.13 -21.00 -7.00
C SER A 258 2.78 -19.83 -7.91
N VAL A 259 3.74 -18.94 -8.20
CA VAL A 259 3.53 -17.82 -9.13
C VAL A 259 3.30 -18.32 -10.56
N ILE A 260 4.08 -19.28 -11.04
CA ILE A 260 3.88 -19.89 -12.37
C ILE A 260 2.53 -20.60 -12.46
N ASN A 261 2.12 -21.32 -11.41
CA ASN A 261 0.83 -22.00 -11.38
C ASN A 261 -0.35 -21.01 -11.31
N ALA A 262 -0.19 -19.89 -10.62
CA ALA A 262 -1.19 -18.83 -10.56
C ALA A 262 -1.42 -18.16 -11.93
N LEU A 263 -0.40 -18.16 -12.80
CA LEU A 263 -0.42 -17.59 -14.15
C LEU A 263 -0.34 -18.69 -15.22
N ASN A 264 -1.08 -19.78 -15.02
CA ASN A 264 -0.98 -20.99 -15.86
C ASN A 264 -1.38 -20.82 -17.34
N ASP A 265 -2.06 -19.74 -17.68
CA ASP A 265 -2.53 -19.44 -19.03
C ASP A 265 -1.45 -18.86 -19.95
N GLN A 266 -0.35 -18.34 -19.39
CA GLN A 266 0.85 -17.86 -20.10
C GLN A 266 2.11 -18.42 -19.42
N ARG A 267 2.04 -19.71 -19.11
CA ARG A 267 3.01 -20.39 -18.25
C ARG A 267 4.43 -20.32 -18.80
N ASP A 268 4.59 -20.53 -20.11
CA ASP A 268 5.88 -20.66 -20.75
C ASP A 268 6.57 -19.29 -20.91
N GLU A 269 5.80 -18.26 -21.23
CA GLU A 269 6.26 -16.87 -21.31
C GLU A 269 6.68 -16.35 -19.92
N VAL A 270 5.84 -16.59 -18.91
CA VAL A 270 6.14 -16.20 -17.51
C VAL A 270 7.38 -16.95 -17.00
N LYS A 271 7.49 -18.25 -17.28
CA LYS A 271 8.66 -19.04 -16.88
C LYS A 271 9.94 -18.51 -17.53
N THR A 272 9.90 -18.26 -18.84
CA THR A 272 11.02 -17.69 -19.59
C THR A 272 11.45 -16.35 -19.01
N PHE A 273 10.50 -15.46 -18.71
CA PHE A 273 10.79 -14.16 -18.11
C PHE A 273 11.45 -14.29 -16.72
N ILE A 274 10.94 -15.20 -15.88
CA ILE A 274 11.50 -15.46 -14.55
C ILE A 274 12.94 -15.97 -14.66
N ASP A 275 13.20 -16.88 -15.60
CA ASP A 275 14.53 -17.46 -15.84
C ASP A 275 15.51 -16.41 -16.37
N GLN A 276 15.11 -15.63 -17.39
CA GLN A 276 15.93 -14.57 -17.97
C GLN A 276 16.31 -13.45 -16.99
N ASN A 277 15.41 -13.13 -16.06
CA ASN A 277 15.62 -12.09 -15.06
C ASN A 277 16.15 -12.62 -13.72
N ASN A 278 16.45 -13.93 -13.63
CA ASN A 278 16.93 -14.60 -12.42
C ASN A 278 16.06 -14.31 -11.18
N LEU A 279 14.73 -14.35 -11.34
CA LEU A 279 13.80 -14.06 -10.26
C LEU A 279 13.51 -15.34 -9.44
N ASN A 280 13.66 -15.27 -8.12
CA ASN A 280 13.32 -16.39 -7.23
C ASN A 280 11.86 -16.33 -6.74
N CYS A 281 11.20 -15.17 -6.90
CA CYS A 281 9.81 -14.92 -6.51
C CYS A 281 9.54 -15.10 -5.00
N GLU A 282 10.58 -14.99 -4.17
CA GLU A 282 10.45 -15.04 -2.70
C GLU A 282 10.19 -13.67 -2.10
N THR A 283 10.55 -12.61 -2.83
CA THR A 283 10.34 -11.23 -2.41
C THR A 283 9.12 -10.62 -3.12
N PRO A 284 8.33 -9.78 -2.42
CA PRO A 284 7.18 -9.11 -3.00
C PRO A 284 7.51 -8.32 -4.27
N ASP A 285 8.64 -7.62 -4.28
CA ASP A 285 9.06 -6.79 -5.42
C ASP A 285 9.31 -7.61 -6.68
N GLN A 286 9.88 -8.82 -6.54
CA GLN A 286 10.09 -9.70 -7.68
C GLN A 286 8.77 -10.26 -8.21
N VAL A 287 7.85 -10.64 -7.32
CA VAL A 287 6.51 -11.09 -7.74
C VAL A 287 5.77 -9.98 -8.46
N LEU A 288 5.90 -8.73 -7.99
CA LEU A 288 5.30 -7.57 -8.67
C LEU A 288 5.84 -7.36 -10.07
N ARG A 289 7.14 -7.58 -10.31
CA ARG A 289 7.71 -7.52 -11.67
C ARG A 289 7.10 -8.57 -12.59
N VAL A 290 6.91 -9.79 -12.09
CA VAL A 290 6.29 -10.89 -12.86
C VAL A 290 4.84 -10.58 -13.21
N PHE A 291 4.04 -10.15 -12.22
CA PHE A 291 2.65 -9.75 -12.46
C PHE A 291 2.56 -8.54 -13.39
N GLY A 292 3.50 -7.59 -13.27
CA GLY A 292 3.63 -6.46 -14.19
C GLY A 292 3.86 -6.93 -15.63
N TYR A 293 4.82 -7.83 -15.85
CA TYR A 293 5.09 -8.41 -17.17
C TYR A 293 3.88 -9.16 -17.72
N TYR A 294 3.26 -10.04 -16.93
CA TYR A 294 2.06 -10.76 -17.34
C TYR A 294 0.93 -9.82 -17.79
N ASN A 295 0.72 -8.72 -17.07
CA ASN A 295 -0.28 -7.71 -17.44
C ASN A 295 0.03 -6.99 -18.76
N THR A 296 1.30 -6.97 -19.20
CA THR A 296 1.66 -6.44 -20.53
C THR A 296 1.31 -7.41 -21.67
N LEU A 297 1.41 -8.72 -21.44
CA LEU A 297 1.08 -9.75 -22.43
C LEU A 297 -0.41 -9.72 -22.80
N LYS A 298 -1.29 -9.58 -21.80
CA LYS A 298 -2.74 -9.62 -22.02
C LYS A 298 -3.33 -8.32 -22.55
N LYS A 299 -2.73 -7.17 -22.26
CA LYS A 299 -3.17 -5.87 -22.80
C LYS A 299 -2.98 -5.75 -24.31
N GLY A 300 -2.09 -6.53 -24.92
CA GLY A 300 -1.85 -6.55 -26.36
C GLY A 300 -2.79 -7.43 -27.18
N GLY A 301 -3.79 -8.07 -26.55
CA GLY A 301 -4.70 -9.02 -27.20
C GLY A 301 -6.19 -8.67 -27.08
N GLN A 302 -6.53 -7.41 -26.76
CA GLN A 302 -7.90 -6.87 -26.78
C GLN A 302 -8.08 -5.90 -27.93
#